data_AF-A0A1E5PBT5-F1
#
_entry.id   AF-A0A1E5PBT5-F1
#
_cell.length_a   1.000
_cell.length_b   1.000
_cell.length_c   1.000
_cell.angle_alpha   90.00
_cell.angle_beta   90.00
_cell.angle_gamma   90.00
#
_symmetry.space_group_name_H-M   'P 1'
#
loop_
_entity.id
_entity.type
_entity.pdbx_description
1 polymer ?
#
loop_
_entity_poly.entity_id
_entity_poly.type
_entity_poly.pdbx_seq_one_letter_code
_entity_poly.pdbx_strand_id
1 'polypeptide(L)'
;MKAFVAGHEAMSAHDFAELSLGIDLELFTGSPSEARPDRRVRLAVAREVLTELREAGESDELVAGAAQLAAALLRGRGDRKRGKR
;
A
#
# COMPACT_ATOMS: atom_id res chain seq x y z
N MET A 1 -14.11 1.78 19.88
CA MET A 1 -14.82 0.92 18.91
C MET A 1 -13.99 -0.34 18.79
N LYS A 2 -14.56 -1.54 18.93
CA LYS A 2 -13.85 -2.80 18.65
C LYS A 2 -14.23 -3.21 17.23
N ALA A 3 -13.26 -3.21 16.30
CA ALA A 3 -13.47 -3.57 14.91
C ALA A 3 -12.56 -4.73 14.54
N PHE A 4 -13.11 -5.73 13.85
CA PHE A 4 -12.37 -6.91 13.42
C PHE A 4 -12.50 -7.08 11.91
N VAL A 5 -11.40 -7.46 11.26
CA VAL A 5 -11.36 -7.75 9.82
C VAL A 5 -10.57 -9.04 9.62
N ALA A 6 -11.18 -10.03 8.95
CA ALA A 6 -10.59 -11.36 8.75
C ALA A 6 -10.02 -11.98 10.06
N GLY A 7 -10.70 -11.80 11.19
CA GLY A 7 -10.28 -12.33 12.50
C GLY A 7 -9.23 -11.51 13.24
N HIS A 8 -8.74 -10.40 12.67
CA HIS A 8 -7.75 -9.52 13.29
C HIS A 8 -8.42 -8.27 13.88
N GLU A 9 -8.01 -7.86 15.09
CA GLU A 9 -8.48 -6.63 15.73
C GLU A 9 -7.78 -5.41 15.13
N ALA A 10 -8.56 -4.43 14.67
CA ALA A 10 -8.04 -3.11 14.31
C ALA A 10 -7.94 -2.25 15.57
N MET A 11 -6.71 -1.90 15.98
CA MET A 11 -6.47 -1.04 17.14
C MET A 11 -6.64 0.43 16.78
N SER A 12 -6.55 0.76 15.49
CA SER A 12 -6.73 2.10 14.94
C SER A 12 -7.57 2.11 13.66
N ALA A 13 -8.00 3.30 13.24
CA ALA A 13 -8.64 3.47 11.93
C ALA A 13 -7.68 3.17 10.77
N HIS A 14 -6.37 3.32 10.98
CA HIS A 14 -5.36 2.94 10.00
C HIS A 14 -5.31 1.42 9.85
N ASP A 15 -5.23 0.69 10.96
CA ASP A 15 -5.20 -0.77 10.97
C ASP A 15 -6.47 -1.33 10.31
N PHE A 16 -7.63 -0.71 10.58
CA PHE A 16 -8.88 -1.09 9.94
C PHE A 16 -8.80 -0.97 8.42
N ALA A 17 -8.23 0.13 7.91
CA ALA A 17 -8.09 0.34 6.47
C ALA A 17 -7.13 -0.69 5.85
N GLU A 18 -5.99 -0.96 6.48
CA GLU A 18 -5.03 -1.95 5.98
C GLU A 18 -5.62 -3.35 5.94
N LEU A 19 -6.23 -3.79 7.04
CA LEU A 19 -6.84 -5.11 7.13
C LEU A 19 -8.02 -5.25 6.14
N SER A 20 -8.79 -4.18 5.91
CA SER A 20 -9.93 -4.19 4.97
C SER A 20 -9.48 -4.20 3.51
N LEU A 21 -8.36 -3.55 3.20
CA LEU A 21 -7.82 -3.45 1.84
C LEU A 21 -6.83 -4.57 1.52
N GLY A 22 -6.34 -5.28 2.53
CA GLY A 22 -5.30 -6.30 2.40
C GLY A 22 -3.92 -5.74 2.03
N ILE A 23 -3.70 -4.43 2.17
CA ILE A 23 -2.43 -3.76 1.82
C ILE A 23 -2.08 -2.65 2.81
N ASP A 24 -0.78 -2.49 3.09
CA ASP A 24 -0.23 -1.33 3.79
C ASP A 24 -0.18 -0.13 2.85
N LEU A 25 -0.96 0.92 3.16
CA LEU A 25 -1.04 2.13 2.32
C LEU A 25 0.21 3.00 2.40
N GLU A 26 0.88 3.06 3.55
CA GLU A 26 2.08 3.88 3.73
C GLU A 26 3.29 3.27 3.03
N LEU A 27 3.36 1.95 2.90
CA LEU A 27 4.38 1.27 2.09
C LEU A 27 4.41 1.83 0.65
N PHE A 28 3.26 1.97 0.00
CA PHE A 28 3.18 2.47 -1.38
C PHE A 28 3.21 4.00 -1.47
N THR A 29 2.60 4.69 -0.51
CA THR A 29 2.43 6.15 -0.60
C THR A 29 3.55 6.95 0.08
N GLY A 30 4.21 6.38 1.08
CA GLY A 30 5.23 7.00 1.93
C GLY A 30 4.68 8.01 2.93
N SER A 31 5.45 8.29 3.98
CA SER A 31 5.11 9.31 4.97
C SER A 31 5.49 10.73 4.50
N PRO A 32 4.74 11.79 4.88
CA PRO A 32 5.12 13.18 4.58
C PRO A 32 6.50 13.60 5.12
N SER A 33 6.94 13.02 6.22
CA SER A 33 8.23 13.30 6.89
C SER A 33 9.36 12.37 6.44
N GLU A 34 9.13 11.50 5.45
CA GLU A 34 10.08 10.49 5.00
C GLU A 34 11.40 11.10 4.46
N ALA A 35 12.53 10.63 4.99
CA ALA A 35 13.84 11.02 4.51
C ALA A 35 14.15 10.41 3.14
N ARG A 36 15.04 11.07 2.37
CA ARG A 36 15.43 10.60 1.03
C ARG A 36 16.00 9.17 0.97
N PRO A 37 16.91 8.74 1.86
CA PRO A 37 17.40 7.36 1.84
C PRO A 37 16.27 6.36 2.15
N ASP A 38 15.45 6.64 3.16
CA ASP A 38 14.32 5.79 3.57
C ASP A 38 13.31 5.63 2.43
N ARG A 39 13.05 6.71 1.69
CA ARG A 39 12.22 6.67 0.48
C ARG A 39 12.74 5.69 -0.57
N ARG A 40 14.05 5.57 -0.74
CA ARG A 40 14.61 4.61 -1.70
C ARG A 40 14.38 3.19 -1.25
N VAL A 41 14.60 2.92 0.04
CA VAL A 41 14.39 1.59 0.65
C VAL A 41 12.93 1.20 0.55
N ARG A 42 12.02 2.06 1.02
CA ARG A 42 10.57 1.81 0.93
C ARG A 42 10.12 1.57 -0.50
N LEU A 43 10.58 2.36 -1.47
CA LEU A 43 10.23 2.12 -2.87
C LEU A 43 10.84 0.85 -3.47
N ALA A 44 11.92 0.31 -2.90
CA ALA A 44 12.43 -1.00 -3.29
C ALA A 44 11.47 -2.08 -2.78
N VAL A 45 11.17 -2.05 -1.48
CA VAL A 45 10.23 -2.99 -0.83
C VAL A 45 8.85 -2.93 -1.49
N ALA A 46 8.30 -1.74 -1.72
CA ALA A 46 7.00 -1.57 -2.35
C ALA A 46 6.93 -2.15 -3.79
N ARG A 47 8.07 -2.21 -4.50
CA ARG A 47 8.11 -2.85 -5.83
C ARG A 47 8.16 -4.37 -5.73
N GLU A 48 8.91 -4.88 -4.77
CA GLU A 48 8.99 -6.32 -4.48
C GLU A 48 7.62 -6.86 -4.06
N VAL A 49 6.97 -6.22 -3.08
CA VAL A 49 5.62 -6.58 -2.64
C VAL A 49 4.60 -6.47 -3.78
N LEU A 50 4.70 -5.46 -4.67
CA LEU A 50 3.82 -5.38 -5.83
C LEU A 50 4.03 -6.56 -6.80
N THR A 51 5.26 -7.05 -6.96
CA THR A 51 5.52 -8.25 -7.77
C THR A 51 4.86 -9.47 -7.14
N GLU A 52 5.06 -9.69 -5.84
CA GLU A 52 4.45 -10.82 -5.11
C GLU A 52 2.91 -10.77 -5.18
N LEU A 53 2.31 -9.59 -5.00
CA LEU A 53 0.85 -9.42 -5.12
C LEU A 53 0.34 -9.74 -6.53
N ARG A 54 1.12 -9.46 -7.57
CA ARG A 54 0.72 -9.79 -8.96
C ARG A 54 0.76 -11.29 -9.20
N GLU A 55 1.80 -11.96 -8.73
CA GLU A 55 1.96 -13.42 -8.84
C GLU A 55 0.85 -14.14 -8.07
N ALA A 56 0.59 -13.74 -6.83
CA ALA A 56 -0.50 -14.31 -6.03
C ALA A 56 -1.89 -14.01 -6.60
N GLY A 57 -2.05 -12.85 -7.24
CA GLY A 57 -3.28 -12.44 -7.92
C GLY A 57 -3.63 -13.23 -9.17
N GLU A 58 -2.74 -14.08 -9.69
CA GLU A 58 -3.06 -14.97 -10.83
C GLU A 58 -4.13 -16.00 -10.46
N SER A 59 -4.20 -16.38 -9.18
CA SER A 59 -5.12 -17.39 -8.65
C SER A 59 -6.20 -16.85 -7.71
N ASP A 60 -6.12 -15.58 -7.31
CA ASP A 60 -7.02 -14.96 -6.33
C ASP A 60 -7.44 -13.55 -6.75
N GLU A 61 -8.74 -13.35 -7.02
CA GLU A 61 -9.29 -12.08 -7.48
C GLU A 61 -9.18 -10.95 -6.44
N LEU A 62 -9.25 -11.26 -5.13
CA LEU A 62 -9.09 -10.27 -4.08
C LEU A 62 -7.65 -9.75 -4.06
N VAL A 63 -6.69 -10.66 -4.19
CA VAL A 63 -5.27 -10.32 -4.27
C VAL A 63 -4.95 -9.56 -5.56
N ALA A 64 -5.59 -9.92 -6.69
CA ALA A 64 -5.48 -9.15 -7.92
C ALA A 64 -5.97 -7.70 -7.75
N GLY A 65 -7.08 -7.50 -7.02
CA GLY A 65 -7.58 -6.17 -6.66
C GLY A 65 -6.59 -5.37 -5.81
N ALA A 66 -6.00 -6.01 -4.79
CA ALA A 66 -4.95 -5.43 -3.96
C ALA A 66 -3.73 -4.99 -4.80
N ALA A 67 -3.27 -5.82 -5.74
CA ALA A 67 -2.18 -5.49 -6.65
C ALA A 67 -2.49 -4.27 -7.54
N GLN A 68 -3.72 -4.14 -8.03
CA GLN A 68 -4.16 -3.00 -8.83
C GLN A 68 -4.15 -1.70 -8.02
N LEU A 69 -4.65 -1.76 -6.78
CA LEU A 69 -4.65 -0.62 -5.86
C LEU A 69 -3.21 -0.19 -5.51
N ALA A 70 -2.35 -1.14 -5.11
CA ALA A 70 -0.94 -0.90 -4.83
C ALA A 70 -0.22 -0.21 -6.01
N ALA A 71 -0.46 -0.68 -7.23
CA ALA A 71 0.08 -0.07 -8.44
C ALA A 71 -0.44 1.35 -8.66
N ALA A 72 -1.72 1.63 -8.37
CA ALA A 72 -2.29 2.97 -8.46
C ALA A 72 -1.67 3.94 -7.43
N LEU A 73 -1.44 3.48 -6.20
CA LEU A 73 -0.83 4.28 -5.14
C LEU A 73 0.60 4.70 -5.47
N LEU A 74 1.40 3.79 -6.07
CA LEU A 74 2.75 4.11 -6.54
C LEU A 74 2.77 5.18 -7.64
N ARG A 75 1.73 5.23 -8.50
CA ARG A 75 1.58 6.26 -9.54
C ARG A 75 1.14 7.60 -8.97
N GLY A 76 0.08 7.61 -8.14
CA GLY A 76 -0.68 8.82 -7.76
C GLY A 76 0.05 9.85 -6.89
N ARG A 77 1.17 9.53 -6.23
CA ARG A 77 1.99 10.52 -5.50
C ARG A 77 3.14 11.10 -6.32
N GLY A 78 3.52 10.48 -7.45
CA GLY A 78 4.56 11.01 -8.34
C GLY A 78 4.12 12.28 -9.06
N ASP A 79 2.86 12.34 -9.47
CA ASP A 79 2.32 13.45 -10.28
C ASP A 79 1.93 14.67 -9.45
N ARG A 80 1.49 14.50 -8.19
CA ARG A 80 1.14 15.64 -7.31
C ARG A 80 2.33 16.54 -6.94
N LYS A 81 3.58 16.06 -7.04
CA LYS A 81 4.78 16.89 -6.88
C LYS A 81 5.25 17.56 -8.19
N ARG A 82 4.72 17.14 -9.34
CA ARG A 82 5.14 17.60 -10.67
C ARG A 82 4.31 18.77 -11.21
N GLY A 83 3.07 18.94 -10.73
CA GLY A 83 2.17 20.05 -11.11
C GLY A 83 2.35 21.37 -10.33
N LYS A 84 3.49 21.56 -9.66
CA LYS A 84 3.81 22.79 -8.88
C LYS A 84 5.08 23.49 -9.38
N ARG A 85 5.42 23.31 -10.67
CA ARG A 85 6.51 24.01 -11.37
C ARG A 85 5.94 25.05 -12.31
#